data_AF-A0A8C9F0D7-F1
#
_entry.id   AF-A0A8C9F0D7-F1
#
_cell.length_a   1.000
_cell.length_b   1.000
_cell.length_c   1.000
_cell.angle_alpha   90.00
_cell.angle_beta   90.00
_cell.angle_gamma   90.00
#
_symmetry.space_group_name_H-M   'P 1'
#
loop_
_entity.id
_entity.type
_entity.pdbx_description
1 polymer ?
#
loop_
_entity_poly.entity_id
_entity_poly.type
_entity_poly.pdbx_seq_one_letter_code
_entity_poly.pdbx_strand_id
1 'polypeptide(L)'
;LNSRLILSHTTPKGTCLESVKIAIDTGYRHIDGAFVYYNEHEVGQAIREKIAEGKIKREDIFYCGKLWNTCHPPELVRPTLEKTLKILQLDYVDLYIIELPMAFKVKRKIALKSTCLAGRTNVSI
;
A
#
# COMPACT_ATOMS: atom_id res chain seq x y z
N LEU A 1 -18.91 13.40 7.81
CA LEU A 1 -18.94 11.96 8.17
C LEU A 1 -17.58 11.36 7.81
N ASN A 2 -16.89 10.80 8.79
CA ASN A 2 -15.50 10.36 8.69
C ASN A 2 -15.33 9.28 7.60
N SER A 3 -14.83 9.66 6.42
CA SER A 3 -14.77 8.82 5.21
C SER A 3 -13.45 8.04 5.06
N ARG A 4 -12.71 7.82 6.15
CA ARG A 4 -11.38 7.17 6.17
C ARG A 4 -11.41 5.84 6.90
N LEU A 5 -11.02 4.78 6.21
CA LEU A 5 -10.76 3.46 6.79
C LEU A 5 -9.26 3.32 7.08
N ILE A 6 -8.90 3.05 8.33
CA ILE A 6 -7.52 2.77 8.75
C ILE A 6 -7.37 1.28 9.00
N LEU A 7 -6.39 0.66 8.34
CA LEU A 7 -6.03 -0.73 8.55
C LEU A 7 -4.93 -0.85 9.61
N SER A 8 -4.86 -2.01 10.28
CA SER A 8 -3.88 -2.27 11.33
C SER A 8 -3.27 -3.66 11.17
N HIS A 9 -2.04 -3.84 11.66
CA HIS A 9 -1.42 -5.15 11.79
C HIS A 9 -2.21 -6.11 12.72
N THR A 10 -3.11 -5.58 13.55
CA THR A 10 -4.00 -6.35 14.41
C THR A 10 -5.27 -6.83 13.72
N THR A 11 -5.51 -6.45 12.46
CA THR A 11 -6.64 -6.96 11.69
C THR A 11 -6.54 -8.49 11.60
N PRO A 12 -7.58 -9.25 11.99
CA PRO A 12 -7.56 -10.70 11.90
C PRO A 12 -7.24 -11.16 10.48
N LYS A 13 -6.43 -12.22 10.35
CA LYS A 13 -6.06 -12.74 9.03
C LYS A 13 -7.31 -13.16 8.25
N GLY A 14 -7.40 -12.76 6.98
CA GLY A 14 -8.51 -13.10 6.11
C GLY A 14 -9.73 -12.19 6.25
N THR A 15 -9.75 -11.22 7.17
CA THR A 15 -10.90 -10.31 7.32
C THR A 15 -10.68 -8.94 6.67
N CYS A 16 -9.44 -8.62 6.26
CA CYS A 16 -9.12 -7.33 5.65
C CYS A 16 -9.87 -7.15 4.32
N LEU A 17 -9.91 -8.19 3.49
CA LEU A 17 -10.60 -8.19 2.20
C LEU A 17 -12.06 -7.76 2.34
N GLU A 18 -12.83 -8.50 3.16
CA GLU A 18 -14.25 -8.25 3.36
C GLU A 18 -14.50 -6.89 4.03
N SER A 19 -13.63 -6.50 4.99
CA SER A 19 -13.75 -5.19 5.65
C SER A 19 -13.61 -4.04 4.65
N VAL A 20 -12.65 -4.11 3.73
CA VAL A 20 -12.44 -3.09 2.69
C VAL A 20 -13.60 -3.09 1.69
N LYS A 21 -14.11 -4.27 1.29
CA LYS A 21 -15.28 -4.37 0.41
C LYS A 21 -16.51 -3.71 1.01
N ILE A 22 -16.82 -4.02 2.27
CA ILE A 22 -17.94 -3.41 3.01
C ILE A 22 -17.74 -1.89 3.14
N ALA A 23 -16.52 -1.43 3.43
CA ALA A 23 -16.23 -0.01 3.50
C ALA A 23 -16.51 0.69 2.16
N ILE A 24 -16.07 0.12 1.04
CA ILE A 24 -16.33 0.67 -0.29
C ILE A 24 -17.83 0.71 -0.59
N ASP A 25 -18.56 -0.37 -0.29
CA ASP A 25 -20.01 -0.47 -0.51
C ASP A 25 -20.80 0.52 0.36
N THR A 26 -20.29 0.84 1.55
CA THR A 26 -20.88 1.85 2.46
C THR A 26 -20.47 3.28 2.13
N GLY A 27 -19.64 3.49 1.10
CA GLY A 27 -19.30 4.81 0.57
C GLY A 27 -17.92 5.33 0.98
N TYR A 28 -17.09 4.55 1.68
CA TYR A 28 -15.71 4.94 1.93
C TYR A 28 -14.93 5.00 0.63
N ARG A 29 -14.09 6.03 0.51
CA ARG A 29 -13.20 6.24 -0.63
C ARG A 29 -11.75 6.42 -0.22
N HIS A 30 -11.49 6.76 1.05
CA HIS A 30 -10.13 6.88 1.57
C HIS A 30 -9.75 5.61 2.33
N ILE A 31 -8.75 4.89 1.82
CA ILE A 31 -8.18 3.69 2.42
C ILE A 31 -6.74 3.97 2.85
N ASP A 32 -6.46 3.76 4.12
CA ASP A 32 -5.15 3.97 4.71
C ASP A 32 -4.47 2.63 5.04
N GLY A 33 -3.39 2.32 4.31
CA GLY A 33 -2.59 1.11 4.46
C GLY A 33 -1.15 1.42 4.88
N ALA A 34 -0.40 0.38 5.21
CA ALA A 34 1.04 0.48 5.46
C ALA A 34 1.72 -0.86 5.18
N PHE A 35 2.99 -0.79 4.77
CA PHE A 35 3.79 -1.96 4.47
C PHE A 35 3.86 -2.96 5.65
N VAL A 36 3.92 -2.45 6.89
CA VAL A 36 4.06 -3.27 8.10
C VAL A 36 2.76 -3.95 8.55
N TYR A 37 1.62 -3.65 7.93
CA TYR A 37 0.35 -4.30 8.27
C TYR A 37 0.22 -5.68 7.61
N TYR A 38 1.05 -5.97 6.61
CA TYR A 38 1.10 -7.25 5.88
C TYR A 38 -0.21 -7.66 5.18
N ASN A 39 -1.16 -6.74 5.06
CA ASN A 39 -2.49 -6.98 4.50
C ASN A 39 -2.74 -6.23 3.18
N GLU A 40 -1.75 -5.52 2.63
CA GLU A 40 -1.88 -4.75 1.38
C GLU A 40 -2.40 -5.61 0.20
N HIS A 41 -2.06 -6.90 0.16
CA HIS A 41 -2.56 -7.83 -0.86
C HIS A 41 -4.09 -7.98 -0.84
N GLU A 42 -4.68 -8.09 0.36
CA GLU A 42 -6.14 -8.18 0.57
C GLU A 42 -6.81 -6.85 0.20
N VAL A 43 -6.17 -5.72 0.52
CA VAL A 43 -6.69 -4.39 0.17
C VAL A 43 -6.74 -4.20 -1.34
N GLY A 44 -5.64 -4.52 -2.02
CA GLY A 44 -5.56 -4.45 -3.47
C GLY A 44 -6.62 -5.34 -4.12
N GLN A 45 -6.79 -6.56 -3.62
CA GLN A 45 -7.82 -7.47 -4.10
C GLN A 45 -9.23 -6.88 -3.94
N ALA A 46 -9.57 -6.34 -2.76
CA ALA A 46 -10.88 -5.72 -2.53
C ALA A 46 -11.17 -4.57 -3.51
N ILE A 47 -10.18 -3.69 -3.74
CA ILE A 47 -10.31 -2.57 -4.66
C ILE A 47 -10.56 -3.08 -6.09
N ARG A 48 -9.76 -4.04 -6.56
CA ARG A 48 -9.91 -4.60 -7.92
C ARG A 48 -11.24 -5.32 -8.12
N GLU A 49 -11.69 -6.10 -7.14
CA GLU A 49 -13.01 -6.73 -7.18
C GLU A 49 -14.14 -5.69 -7.28
N LYS A 50 -14.08 -4.62 -6.49
CA LYS A 50 -15.09 -3.57 -6.53
C LYS A 50 -15.07 -2.75 -7.82
N ILE A 51 -13.90 -2.60 -8.45
CA ILE A 51 -13.79 -2.04 -9.80
C ILE A 51 -14.41 -2.98 -10.83
N ALA A 52 -14.12 -4.29 -10.76
CA ALA A 52 -14.68 -5.28 -11.67
C ALA A 52 -16.21 -5.43 -11.54
N GLU A 53 -16.74 -5.26 -10.33
CA GLU A 53 -18.19 -5.17 -10.06
C GLU A 53 -18.84 -3.88 -10.58
N GLY A 54 -18.05 -2.90 -11.05
CA GLY A 54 -18.54 -1.59 -11.52
C GLY A 54 -19.02 -0.68 -10.39
N LYS A 55 -18.67 -0.96 -9.13
CA LYS A 55 -19.09 -0.18 -7.95
C LYS A 55 -18.31 1.14 -7.81
N ILE A 56 -17.07 1.13 -8.26
CA ILE A 56 -16.12 2.25 -8.21
C ILE A 56 -15.21 2.21 -9.43
N LYS A 57 -14.59 3.33 -9.74
CA LYS A 57 -13.41 3.42 -10.61
C LYS A 57 -12.16 3.52 -9.75
N ARG A 58 -10.98 3.28 -10.35
CA ARG A 58 -9.71 3.47 -9.64
C ARG A 58 -9.57 4.91 -9.14
N GLU A 59 -9.94 5.90 -9.95
CA GLU A 59 -9.88 7.33 -9.57
C GLU A 59 -10.80 7.72 -8.40
N ASP A 60 -11.79 6.89 -8.05
CA ASP A 60 -12.67 7.15 -6.91
C ASP A 60 -11.99 6.83 -5.57
N ILE A 61 -10.93 6.02 -5.57
CA ILE A 61 -10.24 5.59 -4.36
C ILE A 61 -9.02 6.46 -4.10
N PHE A 62 -8.94 6.99 -2.88
CA PHE A 62 -7.75 7.61 -2.32
C PHE A 62 -7.02 6.59 -1.45
N TYR A 63 -5.93 6.01 -1.97
CA TYR A 63 -5.08 5.10 -1.22
C TYR A 63 -3.86 5.83 -0.63
N CYS A 64 -3.75 5.80 0.70
CA CYS A 64 -2.59 6.30 1.44
C CYS A 64 -1.70 5.14 1.88
N GLY A 65 -0.50 5.05 1.31
CA GLY A 65 0.54 4.10 1.72
C GLY A 65 1.58 4.75 2.66
N LYS A 66 2.33 3.92 3.39
CA LYS A 66 3.36 4.40 4.32
C LYS A 66 4.71 3.71 4.10
N LEU A 67 5.77 4.51 4.10
CA LEU A 67 7.16 4.07 4.06
C LEU A 67 7.60 3.65 5.46
N TRP A 68 8.00 2.39 5.60
CA TRP A 68 8.47 1.85 6.88
C TRP A 68 9.84 2.40 7.28
N ASN A 69 10.06 2.50 8.59
CA ASN A 69 11.21 3.18 9.19
C ASN A 69 12.59 2.63 8.82
N THR A 70 12.69 1.37 8.39
CA THR A 70 13.97 0.80 7.90
C THR A 70 14.26 1.15 6.44
N CYS A 71 13.35 1.85 5.76
CA CYS A 71 13.42 2.17 4.34
C CYS A 71 13.59 3.69 4.08
N HIS A 72 13.98 4.47 5.09
CA HIS A 72 14.31 5.89 4.95
C HIS A 72 15.53 6.21 4.06
N PRO A 73 16.56 5.34 3.92
CA PRO A 73 17.63 5.60 2.96
C PRO A 73 17.08 5.83 1.56
N PRO A 74 17.47 6.92 0.85
CA PRO A 74 16.88 7.31 -0.43
C PRO A 74 16.83 6.18 -1.48
N GLU A 75 17.87 5.35 -1.52
CA GLU A 75 18.00 4.21 -2.42
C GLU A 75 16.97 3.09 -2.17
N LEU A 76 16.36 3.05 -0.98
CA LEU A 76 15.33 2.07 -0.60
C LEU A 76 13.90 2.58 -0.77
N VAL A 77 13.70 3.89 -0.91
CA VAL A 77 12.36 4.50 -0.97
C VAL A 77 11.58 4.00 -2.18
N ARG A 78 12.14 4.18 -3.39
CA ARG A 78 11.51 3.75 -4.64
C ARG A 78 11.28 2.23 -4.68
N PRO A 79 12.26 1.36 -4.39
CA PRO A 79 12.02 -0.08 -4.34
C PRO A 79 10.93 -0.50 -3.35
N THR A 80 10.78 0.21 -2.23
CA THR A 80 9.74 -0.08 -1.24
C THR A 80 8.36 0.32 -1.77
N LEU A 81 8.24 1.47 -2.41
CA LEU A 81 7.00 1.89 -3.07
C LEU A 81 6.60 0.93 -4.20
N GLU A 82 7.54 0.57 -5.08
CA GLU A 82 7.31 -0.39 -6.16
C GLU A 82 6.84 -1.75 -5.64
N LYS A 83 7.37 -2.18 -4.49
CA LYS A 83 6.91 -3.39 -3.82
C LYS A 83 5.48 -3.26 -3.30
N THR A 84 5.13 -2.14 -2.66
CA THR A 84 3.75 -1.86 -2.23
C THR A 84 2.80 -1.86 -3.44
N LEU A 85 3.13 -1.16 -4.52
CA LEU A 85 2.34 -1.14 -5.77
C LEU A 85 2.15 -2.54 -6.35
N LYS A 86 3.21 -3.36 -6.40
CA LYS A 86 3.15 -4.74 -6.87
C LYS A 86 2.25 -5.62 -6.00
N ILE A 87 2.28 -5.46 -4.68
CA ILE A 87 1.43 -6.20 -3.74
C ILE A 87 -0.03 -5.79 -3.91
N LEU A 88 -0.29 -4.48 -4.00
CA LEU A 88 -1.62 -3.94 -4.23
C LEU A 88 -2.15 -4.24 -5.64
N GLN A 89 -1.27 -4.53 -6.60
CA GLN A 89 -1.54 -4.55 -8.04
C GLN A 89 -2.25 -3.27 -8.51
N LEU A 90 -1.66 -2.13 -8.16
CA LEU A 90 -2.10 -0.80 -8.59
C LEU A 90 -0.95 -0.11 -9.33
N ASP A 91 -1.29 0.75 -10.27
CA ASP A 91 -0.29 1.53 -11.03
C ASP A 91 0.23 2.73 -10.23
N TYR A 92 -0.59 3.25 -9.31
CA TYR A 92 -0.24 4.40 -8.47
C TYR A 92 -0.91 4.31 -7.08
N VAL A 93 -0.32 5.04 -6.12
CA VAL A 93 -0.93 5.40 -4.84
C VAL A 93 -1.20 6.90 -4.84
N ASP A 94 -2.26 7.32 -4.17
CA ASP A 94 -2.68 8.74 -4.13
C ASP A 94 -1.81 9.55 -3.16
N LEU A 95 -1.31 8.89 -2.11
CA LEU A 95 -0.40 9.47 -1.14
C LEU A 95 0.58 8.41 -0.62
N TYR A 96 1.85 8.79 -0.48
CA TYR A 96 2.87 7.96 0.15
C TYR A 96 3.67 8.79 1.17
N ILE A 97 3.56 8.45 2.45
CA ILE A 97 4.14 9.22 3.56
C ILE A 97 5.17 8.42 4.35
N ILE A 98 6.04 9.11 5.05
CA ILE A 98 6.93 8.52 6.05
C ILE A 98 6.09 8.10 7.26
N GLU A 99 6.15 6.82 7.67
CA GLU A 99 5.29 6.30 8.74
C GLU A 99 5.60 6.91 10.11
N LEU A 100 6.89 7.04 10.45
CA LEU A 100 7.36 7.73 11.64
C LEU A 100 8.61 8.56 11.30
N PRO A 101 8.83 9.71 11.96
CA PRO A 101 9.99 10.57 11.68
C PRO A 101 11.35 9.95 12.11
N MET A 102 11.36 8.75 12.69
CA MET A 102 12.55 8.08 13.21
C MET A 102 13.03 6.98 12.27
N ALA A 103 14.23 7.14 11.70
CA ALA A 103 14.87 6.10 10.89
C ALA A 103 15.35 4.94 11.78
N PHE A 104 15.02 3.70 11.39
CA PHE A 104 15.50 2.50 12.04
C PHE A 104 16.68 1.90 11.27
N LYS A 105 17.60 1.25 12.01
CA LYS A 105 18.77 0.61 11.41
C LYS A 105 18.33 -0.49 10.43
N VAL A 106 18.80 -0.40 9.18
CA VAL A 106 18.57 -1.43 8.17
C VAL A 106 19.21 -2.73 8.66
N LYS A 107 18.39 -3.76 8.92
CA LYS A 107 18.91 -5.09 9.22
C LYS A 107 19.47 -5.68 7.92
N ARG A 108 20.78 -5.86 7.86
CA ARG A 108 21.60 -6.31 6.71
C ARG A 108 21.11 -7.61 6.01
N LYS A 109 20.19 -8.38 6.60
CA LYS A 109 19.59 -9.58 5.99
C LYS A 109 18.48 -9.30 4.96
N ILE A 110 17.90 -8.09 4.90
CA ILE A 110 16.81 -7.75 3.95
C ILE A 110 17.34 -7.09 2.68
N ALA A 111 18.54 -6.49 2.73
CA ALA A 111 19.12 -5.74 1.61
C ALA A 111 19.64 -6.59 0.42
N LEU A 112 19.68 -7.93 0.55
CA LEU A 112 20.39 -8.80 -0.42
C LEU A 112 19.52 -9.86 -1.12
N LYS A 113 18.19 -9.87 -0.94
CA LYS A 113 17.30 -10.78 -1.70
C LYS A 113 16.41 -10.09 -2.75
N SER A 114 16.70 -8.83 -3.08
CA SER A 114 15.88 -8.06 -4.04
C SER A 114 16.76 -7.28 -5.02
N THR A 115 17.76 -7.93 -5.61
CA THR A 115 18.31 -7.49 -6.90
C THR A 115 17.26 -7.76 -7.98
N CYS A 116 16.31 -6.83 -8.16
CA CYS A 116 15.69 -6.67 -9.47
C CYS A 116 16.73 -6.00 -10.36
N LEU A 117 17.13 -6.71 -11.41
CA LEU A 117 17.94 -6.16 -12.50
C LEU A 117 17.35 -4.83 -12.94
N ALA A 118 18.21 -3.81 -13.03
CA ALA A 118 17.89 -2.51 -13.55
C ALA A 118 17.36 -2.62 -14.99
N GLY A 119 16.03 -2.68 -15.13
CA GLY A 119 15.32 -2.34 -16.35
C GLY A 119 14.90 -0.89 -16.25
N ARG A 120 15.50 -0.04 -17.09
CA ARG A 120 15.16 1.40 -17.17
C ARG A 120 13.67 1.58 -17.41
N THR A 121 12.93 2.04 -16.41
CA THR A 121 11.68 2.74 -16.62
C THR A 121 11.84 4.16 -16.11
N ASN A 122 11.85 5.10 -17.05
CA ASN A 122 11.84 6.53 -16.77
C ASN A 122 10.55 6.85 -16.03
N VAL A 123 10.65 7.08 -14.73
CA VAL A 123 9.63 7.80 -13.97
C VAL A 123 10.36 8.99 -13.34
N SER A 124 10.21 10.14 -13.98
CA SER A 124 10.64 11.42 -13.46
C SER A 124 9.89 11.69 -12.16
N ILE A 125 10.63 12.03 -11.11
CA ILE A 125 10.12 12.59 -9.86
C ILE A 125 9.99 14.10 -10.07
#